data_AF-A0A8B4VTS5-F1
#
_entry.id   AF-A0A8B4VTS5-F1
#
_cell.length_a   1.000
_cell.length_b   1.000
_cell.length_c   1.000
_cell.angle_alpha   90.00
_cell.angle_beta   90.00
_cell.angle_gamma   90.00
#
_symmetry.space_group_name_H-M   'P 1'
#
loop_
_entity.id
_entity.type
_entity.pdbx_description
1 polymer ?
#
loop_
_entity_poly.entity_id
_entity_poly.type
_entity_poly.pdbx_seq_one_letter_code
_entity_poly.pdbx_strand_id
1 'polypeptide(L)' 'MIDPVASLEGPGRWIGEVYPTSHFLTIARGTFSKALDLTDLWQLFIPLLIAIPLVMGLSILLLKKQEG' A
#
# COMPACT_ATOMS: atom_id res chain seq x y z
N MET A 1 -13.49 4.10 13.04
CA MET A 1 -13.14 2.77 12.52
C MET A 1 -12.98 2.89 11.02
N ILE A 2 -11.85 2.44 10.46
CA ILE A 2 -11.66 2.29 9.01
C ILE A 2 -11.98 0.83 8.70
N ASP A 3 -12.94 0.59 7.81
CA ASP A 3 -13.32 -0.77 7.42
C ASP A 3 -12.13 -1.50 6.79
N PRO A 4 -11.76 -2.69 7.29
CA PRO A 4 -10.69 -3.46 6.69
C PRO A 4 -11.04 -3.83 5.25
N VAL A 5 -10.06 -3.84 4.36
CA VAL A 5 -10.26 -4.30 2.97
C VAL A 5 -10.88 -5.70 2.91
N ALA A 6 -10.56 -6.56 3.89
CA ALA A 6 -11.13 -7.88 4.02
C ALA A 6 -12.66 -7.91 4.23
N SER A 7 -13.27 -6.82 4.74
CA SER A 7 -14.72 -6.69 4.90
C SER A 7 -15.40 -5.97 3.73
N LEU A 8 -14.63 -5.51 2.73
CA LEU A 8 -15.20 -4.92 1.51
C LEU A 8 -15.59 -6.03 0.53
N GLU A 9 -16.69 -5.80 -0.18
CA GLU A 9 -17.14 -6.64 -1.29
C GLU A 9 -17.07 -5.86 -2.62
N GLY A 10 -16.98 -6.60 -3.73
CA GLY A 10 -17.01 -6.01 -5.07
C GLY A 10 -15.80 -5.12 -5.42
N PRO A 11 -15.99 -4.02 -6.18
CA PRO A 11 -14.88 -3.19 -6.68
C PRO A 11 -14.02 -2.53 -5.60
N GLY A 12 -14.61 -2.24 -4.43
CA GLY A 12 -13.90 -1.62 -3.31
C GLY A 12 -12.81 -2.52 -2.72
N ARG A 13 -13.03 -3.84 -2.72
CA ARG A 13 -12.03 -4.82 -2.30
C ARG A 13 -10.84 -4.85 -3.25
N TRP A 14 -11.11 -4.89 -4.56
CA TRP A 14 -10.08 -4.89 -5.59
C TRP A 14 -9.16 -3.67 -5.50
N ILE A 15 -9.76 -2.48 -5.36
CA ILE A 15 -8.98 -1.24 -5.18
C ILE A 15 -8.20 -1.30 -3.86
N GLY A 16 -8.84 -1.76 -2.78
CA GLY A 16 -8.21 -1.90 -1.48
C GLY A 16 -7.02 -2.86 -1.47
N GLU A 17 -7.06 -3.97 -2.20
CA GLU A 17 -5.97 -4.95 -2.28
C GLU A 17 -4.78 -4.42 -3.08
N VAL A 18 -5.02 -3.60 -4.11
CA VAL A 18 -3.97 -3.01 -4.95
C VAL A 18 -3.36 -1.76 -4.30
N TYR A 19 -4.14 -1.00 -3.54
CA TYR A 19 -3.71 0.29 -3.02
C TYR A 19 -2.62 0.14 -1.92
N PRO A 20 -1.46 0.80 -2.05
CA PRO A 20 -0.31 0.58 -1.17
C PRO A 20 -0.59 0.93 0.30
N THR A 21 -1.48 1.88 0.57
CA THR A 21 -1.84 2.28 1.94
C THR A 21 -2.52 1.14 2.72
N SER A 22 -3.22 0.22 2.05
CA SER A 22 -3.85 -0.93 2.70
C SER A 22 -2.82 -1.91 3.28
N HIS A 23 -1.70 -2.08 2.58
CA HIS A 23 -0.58 -2.91 3.03
C HIS A 23 0.09 -2.28 4.25
N PHE A 24 0.29 -0.95 4.26
CA PHE A 24 0.81 -0.22 5.42
C PHE A 24 -0.08 -0.39 6.66
N LEU A 25 -1.40 -0.26 6.51
CA LEU A 25 -2.34 -0.45 7.63
C LEU A 25 -2.30 -1.88 8.18
N THR A 26 -2.07 -2.87 7.32
CA THR A 26 -1.91 -4.28 7.73
C THR A 26 -0.62 -4.48 8.53
N ILE A 27 0.50 -3.90 8.09
CA ILE A 27 1.79 -3.90 8.81
C ILE A 27 1.62 -3.27 10.19
N ALA A 28 1.05 -2.06 10.27
CA ALA A 28 0.85 -1.36 11.53
C ALA A 28 0.01 -2.18 12.53
N ARG A 29 -1.09 -2.79 12.06
CA ARG A 29 -1.90 -3.69 12.89
C ARG A 29 -1.12 -4.94 13.32
N GLY A 30 -0.33 -5.51 12.43
CA GLY A 30 0.54 -6.66 12.74
C GLY A 30 1.55 -6.33 13.85
N THR A 31 2.24 -5.21 13.74
CA THR A 31 3.23 -4.77 14.73
C THR A 31 2.57 -4.41 16.06
N PHE A 32 1.54 -3.56 16.07
CA PHE A 32 0.96 -3.03 17.32
C PHE A 32 -0.05 -3.97 17.99
N SER A 33 -0.79 -4.77 17.22
CA SER A 33 -1.83 -5.65 17.78
C SER A 33 -1.38 -7.10 17.93
N LYS A 34 -0.33 -7.52 17.22
CA LYS A 34 0.15 -8.91 17.24
C LYS A 34 1.64 -9.05 17.54
N ALA A 35 2.36 -7.95 17.78
CA ALA A 35 3.81 -7.95 18.06
C ALA A 35 4.62 -8.74 17.02
N LEU A 36 4.21 -8.67 15.74
CA LEU A 36 4.91 -9.32 14.64
C LEU A 36 6.25 -8.63 14.34
N ASP A 37 7.26 -9.44 14.06
CA ASP A 37 8.61 -8.97 13.75
C ASP A 37 8.79 -8.71 12.25
N LEU A 38 9.94 -8.14 11.88
CA LEU A 38 10.25 -7.78 10.49
C LEU A 38 10.17 -8.99 9.54
N THR A 39 10.56 -10.17 10.01
CA THR A 39 10.54 -11.41 9.23
C THR A 39 9.11 -11.83 8.87
N ASP A 40 8.15 -11.64 9.78
CA ASP A 40 6.74 -11.98 9.55
C ASP A 40 6.06 -11.00 8.58
N LEU A 41 6.57 -9.77 8.54
CA LEU A 41 5.98 -8.67 7.78
C LEU A 41 6.68 -8.42 6.43
N TRP A 42 7.82 -9.07 6.17
CA TRP A 42 8.66 -8.82 5.00
C TRP A 42 7.90 -8.84 3.68
N GLN A 43 7.00 -9.81 3.49
CA GLN A 43 6.20 -9.92 2.27
C GLN A 43 5.27 -8.71 2.04
N LEU A 44 4.79 -8.09 3.11
CA LEU A 44 3.92 -6.91 3.03
C LEU A 44 4.69 -5.65 2.61
N PHE A 45 6.02 -5.62 2.73
CA PHE A 45 6.84 -4.50 2.26
C PHE A 45 7.07 -4.51 0.75
N ILE A 46 6.98 -5.68 0.08
CA ILE A 46 7.17 -5.81 -1.37
C ILE A 46 6.22 -4.89 -2.17
N PRO A 47 4.90 -4.88 -1.96
CA PRO A 47 4.00 -3.98 -2.68
C PRO A 47 4.28 -2.49 -2.38
N LEU A 48 4.73 -2.13 -1.17
CA LEU A 48 5.15 -0.76 -0.85
C LEU A 48 6.41 -0.38 -1.65
N LEU A 49 7.37 -1.29 -1.77
CA LEU A 49 8.60 -1.07 -2.55
C LEU A 49 8.29 -0.92 -4.04
N ILE A 50 7.31 -1.65 -4.58
CA ILE A 50 6.85 -1.51 -5.98
C ILE A 50 6.10 -0.18 -6.20
N ALA A 51 5.36 0.29 -5.20
CA ALA A 51 4.64 1.56 -5.29
C ALA A 51 5.57 2.75 -5.52
N ILE A 52 6.79 2.73 -4.97
CA ILE A 52 7.78 3.82 -5.14
C ILE A 52 8.15 4.06 -6.62
N PRO A 53 8.75 3.09 -7.35
CA PRO A 53 9.09 3.29 -8.76
C PRO A 53 7.85 3.44 -9.63
N LEU A 54 6.71 2.85 -9.26
CA LEU A 54 5.48 2.98 -10.03
C LEU A 54 4.92 4.41 -9.96
N VAL A 55 4.78 4.98 -8.76
CA VAL A 55 4.33 6.36 -8.58
C VAL A 55 5.36 7.32 -9.17
N MET A 56 6.65 7.11 -8.90
CA MET A 56 7.72 7.94 -9.47
C MET A 56 7.73 7.90 -11.00
N GLY A 57 7.63 6.72 -11.60
CA GLY A 57 7.57 6.55 -13.05
C GLY A 57 6.34 7.20 -13.66
N LEU A 58 5.16 7.01 -13.06
CA LEU A 58 3.93 7.69 -13.49
C LEU A 58 4.04 9.21 -13.35
N SER A 59 4.61 9.70 -12.25
CA SER A 59 4.87 11.13 -12.06
C SER A 59 5.80 11.67 -13.15
N ILE A 60 6.89 10.99 -13.47
CA ILE A 60 7.82 11.41 -14.54
C ILE A 60 7.13 11.42 -15.91
N LEU A 61 6.30 10.41 -16.21
CA LEU A 61 5.62 10.29 -17.50
C LEU A 61 4.47 11.28 -17.68
N LEU A 62 3.70 11.54 -16.61
CA LEU A 62 2.46 12.31 -16.67
C LEU A 62 2.64 13.78 -16.27
N LEU A 63 3.64 14.11 -15.44
CA LEU A 63 3.92 15.51 -15.14
C LEU A 63 4.63 16.14 -16.34
N LYS A 64 3.96 17.08 -16.99
CA LYS A 64 4.64 18.01 -17.90
C LYS A 64 5.77 18.70 -17.14
N LYS A 65 6.89 18.89 -17.83
CA LYS A 65 8.02 19.70 -17.35
C LYS A 65 7.45 21.00 -16.78
N GLN A 66 7.64 21.20 -15.47
CA GLN A 66 7.30 22.46 -14.81
C GLN A 66 8.24 23.51 -15.42
N GLU A 67 7.72 24.38 -16.29
CA GLU A 67 8.48 25.53 -16.80
C GLU A 67 8.67 26.48 -15.61
N GLY A 68 9.92 26.62 -15.18
CA GLY A 68 10.35 27.67 -14.26
C GLY A 68 10.78 28.90 -15.04
#